data_AF-A0A7X8Y0K2-F1
#
_entry.id   AF-A0A7X8Y0K2-F1
#
_cell.length_a   1.000
_cell.length_b   1.000
_cell.length_c   1.000
_cell.angle_alpha   90.00
_cell.angle_beta   90.00
_cell.angle_gamma   90.00
#
_symmetry.space_group_name_H-M   'P 1'
#
loop_
_entity.id
_entity.type
_entity.pdbx_description
1 polymer ?
#
loop_
_entity_poly.entity_id
_entity_poly.type
_entity_poly.pdbx_seq_one_letter_code
_entity_poly.pdbx_strand_id
1 'polypeptide(L)'
;MKLTGFVFVAASAMSLASCAMTVPVAVISGKGDVMRGTSTASMSGGSFQVSGKLKGKKTDCSGTYDAFDTSVTISMPVRCSDGRKGFVIATRQANGIDGSGRVRLTDGTEADFVFGRAAADF
;
A
#
# COMPACT_ATOMS: atom_id res chain seq x y z
N MET A 1 43.67 -44.80 -10.56
CA MET A 1 42.58 -44.29 -9.69
C MET A 1 43.11 -43.11 -8.89
N LYS A 2 42.76 -41.88 -9.27
CA LYS A 2 43.07 -40.66 -8.50
C LYS A 2 41.95 -39.62 -8.72
N LEU A 3 41.29 -39.32 -7.59
CA LEU A 3 40.63 -38.11 -7.11
C LEU A 3 39.82 -37.17 -8.03
N THR A 4 38.68 -36.78 -7.42
CA THR A 4 38.09 -35.42 -7.32
C THR A 4 37.19 -34.87 -8.42
N GLY A 5 36.00 -34.43 -7.99
CA GLY A 5 35.12 -33.55 -8.77
C GLY A 5 33.71 -33.40 -8.20
N PHE A 6 33.55 -33.23 -6.88
CA PHE A 6 32.28 -32.77 -6.30
C PHE A 6 32.14 -31.28 -6.67
N VAL A 7 31.46 -30.99 -7.78
CA VAL A 7 31.09 -29.61 -8.12
C VAL A 7 29.89 -29.24 -7.26
N PHE A 8 30.18 -28.70 -6.08
CA PHE A 8 29.23 -27.88 -5.33
C PHE A 8 28.88 -26.68 -6.20
N VAL A 9 27.70 -26.70 -6.83
CA VAL A 9 27.07 -25.51 -7.41
C VAL A 9 26.62 -24.65 -6.23
N ALA A 10 27.55 -23.86 -5.70
CA ALA A 10 27.29 -22.90 -4.64
C ALA A 10 26.47 -21.73 -5.21
N ALA A 11 25.27 -21.63 -4.68
CA ALA A 11 24.34 -20.51 -4.73
C ALA A 11 24.99 -19.12 -4.84
N SER A 12 24.76 -18.45 -5.96
CA SER A 12 24.88 -16.99 -6.09
C SER A 12 23.47 -16.38 -6.10
N ALA A 13 22.76 -16.49 -4.97
CA ALA A 13 21.54 -15.72 -4.74
C ALA A 13 21.93 -14.31 -4.29
N MET A 14 22.29 -13.45 -5.26
CA MET A 14 22.50 -12.03 -5.03
C MET A 14 21.24 -11.43 -4.41
N SER A 15 21.34 -11.05 -3.15
CA SER A 15 20.28 -10.40 -2.39
C SER A 15 20.16 -8.96 -2.90
N LEU A 16 19.23 -8.71 -3.82
CA LEU A 16 18.84 -7.34 -4.15
C LEU A 16 18.08 -6.75 -2.97
N ALA A 17 18.80 -6.11 -2.04
CA ALA A 17 18.19 -5.21 -1.08
C ALA A 17 17.67 -3.98 -1.83
N SER A 18 16.45 -4.04 -2.34
CA SER A 18 15.78 -2.87 -2.91
C SER A 18 15.47 -1.89 -1.77
N CYS A 19 15.83 -0.61 -1.94
CA CYS A 19 15.37 0.44 -1.04
C CYS A 19 13.84 0.51 -1.13
N ALA A 20 13.18 0.22 -0.01
CA ALA A 20 11.74 0.33 0.14
C ALA A 20 11.44 1.23 1.34
N MET A 21 10.47 2.13 1.17
CA MET A 21 9.98 3.03 2.20
C MET A 21 8.55 2.64 2.54
N THR A 22 8.28 2.39 3.81
CA THR A 22 6.95 1.98 4.28
C THR A 22 6.41 2.99 5.29
N VAL A 23 5.15 3.38 5.12
CA VAL A 23 4.42 4.28 6.01
C VAL A 23 3.07 3.69 6.41
N PRO A 24 2.54 4.02 7.61
CA PRO A 24 1.22 3.57 8.01
C PRO A 24 0.12 4.22 7.17
N VAL A 25 -1.02 3.54 7.07
CA VAL A 25 -2.22 3.97 6.34
C VAL A 25 -3.45 3.70 7.21
N ALA A 26 -4.36 4.67 7.24
CA ALA A 26 -5.67 4.55 7.85
C ALA A 26 -6.76 4.95 6.85
N VAL A 27 -7.84 4.16 6.80
CA VAL A 27 -9.06 4.47 6.04
C VAL A 27 -10.21 4.61 7.01
N ILE A 28 -10.85 5.78 7.02
CA ILE A 28 -11.90 6.13 7.98
C ILE A 28 -13.21 6.33 7.22
N SER A 29 -14.19 5.46 7.46
CA SER A 29 -15.53 5.66 6.90
C SER A 29 -16.29 6.76 7.65
N GLY A 30 -17.28 7.38 7.00
CA GLY A 30 -18.14 8.38 7.65
C GLY A 30 -18.96 7.87 8.86
N LYS A 31 -18.94 6.56 9.14
CA LYS A 31 -19.58 5.94 10.32
C LYS A 31 -18.57 5.59 11.43
N GLY A 32 -17.31 5.96 11.28
CA GLY A 32 -16.25 5.68 12.26
C GLY A 32 -15.62 4.29 12.15
N ASP A 33 -16.03 3.45 11.19
CA ASP A 33 -15.25 2.23 10.90
C ASP A 33 -13.85 2.63 10.40
N VAL A 34 -12.82 1.97 10.93
CA VAL A 34 -11.42 2.20 10.56
C VAL A 34 -10.81 0.93 9.96
N MET A 35 -10.06 1.10 8.88
CA MET A 35 -9.14 0.11 8.33
C MET A 35 -7.71 0.60 8.47
N ARG A 36 -6.78 -0.33 8.74
CA ARG A 36 -5.37 -0.04 9.01
C ARG A 36 -4.47 -0.86 8.13
N GLY A 37 -3.31 -0.31 7.81
CA GLY A 37 -2.23 -1.07 7.22
C GLY A 37 -1.11 -0.16 6.80
N THR A 38 -0.55 -0.39 5.63
CA THR A 38 0.67 0.27 5.19
C THR A 38 0.67 0.58 3.71
N SER A 39 1.43 1.60 3.33
CA SER A 39 1.84 1.90 1.96
C SER A 39 3.35 1.72 1.87
N THR A 40 3.81 0.99 0.87
CA THR A 40 5.22 0.74 0.60
C THR A 40 5.57 1.22 -0.80
N ALA A 41 6.53 2.13 -0.90
CA ALA A 41 7.13 2.58 -2.16
C ALA A 41 8.51 1.93 -2.32
N SER A 42 8.79 1.40 -3.50
CA SER A 42 10.07 0.76 -3.82
C SER A 42 10.43 0.94 -5.29
N MET A 43 11.62 0.50 -5.68
CA MET A 43 12.05 0.55 -7.08
C MET A 43 11.15 -0.27 -8.04
N SER A 44 10.44 -1.28 -7.56
CA SER A 44 9.51 -2.07 -8.37
C SER A 44 8.08 -1.49 -8.43
N GLY A 45 7.84 -0.36 -7.76
CA GLY A 45 6.53 0.30 -7.70
C GLY A 45 6.04 0.52 -6.27
N GLY A 46 4.85 1.11 -6.18
CA GLY A 46 4.15 1.40 -4.93
C GLY A 46 2.96 0.48 -4.72
N SER A 47 2.72 0.09 -3.47
CA SER A 47 1.50 -0.64 -3.10
C SER A 47 1.01 -0.22 -1.73
N PHE A 48 -0.30 -0.34 -1.49
CA PHE A 48 -0.87 -0.21 -0.16
C PHE A 48 -1.83 -1.37 0.12
N GLN A 49 -1.93 -1.73 1.38
CA GLN A 49 -2.87 -2.72 1.89
C GLN A 49 -3.42 -2.25 3.22
N VAL A 50 -4.74 -2.39 3.40
CA VAL A 50 -5.43 -2.07 4.65
C VAL A 50 -6.45 -3.16 4.98
N SER A 51 -6.64 -3.42 6.26
CA SER A 51 -7.57 -4.40 6.80
C SER A 51 -8.36 -3.78 7.95
N GLY A 52 -9.64 -4.10 8.05
CA GLY A 52 -10.46 -3.61 9.15
C GLY A 52 -11.94 -3.69 8.83
N LYS A 53 -12.72 -2.81 9.44
CA LYS A 53 -14.15 -2.71 9.14
C LYS A 53 -14.39 -1.66 8.07
N LEU A 54 -15.28 -1.96 7.14
CA LEU A 54 -15.82 -1.01 6.19
C LEU A 54 -17.29 -1.32 5.94
N LYS A 55 -18.19 -0.39 6.27
CA LYS A 55 -19.65 -0.61 6.28
C LYS A 55 -20.04 -1.75 7.24
N GLY A 56 -19.41 -1.80 8.41
CA GLY A 56 -19.70 -2.76 9.47
C GLY A 56 -19.20 -4.19 9.22
N LYS A 57 -18.59 -4.49 8.07
CA LYS A 57 -18.05 -5.81 7.73
C LYS A 57 -16.53 -5.78 7.72
N LYS A 58 -15.90 -6.88 8.14
CA LYS A 58 -14.46 -7.05 7.96
C LYS A 58 -14.14 -7.17 6.47
N THR A 59 -13.16 -6.43 6.02
CA THR A 59 -12.74 -6.37 4.61
C THR A 59 -11.25 -6.03 4.55
N ASP A 60 -10.60 -6.48 3.49
CA ASP A 60 -9.22 -6.11 3.16
C ASP A 60 -9.25 -5.38 1.83
N CYS A 61 -8.57 -4.24 1.73
CA CYS A 61 -8.48 -3.47 0.50
C CYS A 61 -7.02 -3.19 0.17
N SER A 62 -6.70 -3.21 -1.13
CA SER A 62 -5.34 -3.01 -1.61
C SER A 62 -5.32 -2.30 -2.96
N GLY A 63 -4.19 -1.69 -3.27
CA GLY A 63 -3.95 -1.05 -4.54
C GLY A 63 -2.47 -0.90 -4.83
N THR A 64 -2.17 -0.50 -6.07
CA THR A 64 -0.81 -0.21 -6.54
C THR A 64 -0.77 1.18 -7.15
N TYR A 65 0.39 1.80 -7.12
CA TYR A 65 0.64 3.12 -7.68
C TYR A 65 2.06 3.20 -8.23
N ASP A 66 2.32 4.19 -9.09
CA ASP A 66 3.67 4.49 -9.54
C ASP A 66 4.44 5.21 -8.42
N ALA A 67 5.46 4.55 -7.86
CA ALA A 67 6.29 5.12 -6.81
C ALA A 67 7.17 6.30 -7.29
N PHE A 68 7.36 6.44 -8.61
CA PHE A 68 8.11 7.52 -9.22
C PHE A 68 7.24 8.70 -9.66
N ASP A 69 5.91 8.61 -9.51
CA ASP A 69 5.01 9.72 -9.78
C ASP A 69 5.17 10.80 -8.69
N THR A 70 5.81 11.90 -9.08
CA THR A 70 6.12 13.06 -8.23
C THR A 70 4.97 14.06 -8.12
N SER A 71 3.82 13.80 -8.76
CA SER A 71 2.64 14.65 -8.68
C SER A 71 2.18 14.78 -7.22
N VAL A 72 1.74 15.99 -6.84
CA VAL A 72 1.22 16.25 -5.49
C VAL A 72 -0.04 15.42 -5.23
N THR A 73 -0.90 15.29 -6.24
CA THR A 73 -2.13 14.48 -6.17
C THR A 73 -2.05 13.36 -7.19
N ILE A 74 -2.33 12.12 -6.75
CA ILE A 74 -2.35 10.93 -7.60
C ILE A 74 -3.67 10.16 -7.43
N SER A 75 -4.06 9.43 -8.47
CA SER A 75 -5.20 8.51 -8.46
C SER A 75 -4.70 7.08 -8.57
N MET A 76 -5.13 6.21 -7.66
CA MET A 76 -4.71 4.80 -7.65
C MET A 76 -5.92 3.86 -7.54
N PRO A 77 -5.95 2.75 -8.29
CA PRO A 77 -7.04 1.79 -8.21
C PRO A 77 -7.01 1.05 -6.86
N VAL A 78 -8.20 0.80 -6.30
CA VAL A 78 -8.36 -0.03 -5.10
C VAL A 78 -9.27 -1.22 -5.39
N ARG A 79 -8.93 -2.38 -4.82
CA ARG A 79 -9.73 -3.60 -4.83
C ARG A 79 -9.87 -4.12 -3.42
N CYS A 80 -11.09 -4.48 -3.06
CA CYS A 80 -11.42 -5.04 -1.76
C CYS A 80 -11.77 -6.53 -1.86
N SER A 81 -11.52 -7.29 -0.79
CA SER A 81 -11.74 -8.74 -0.72
C SER A 81 -13.22 -9.13 -0.81
N ASP A 82 -14.13 -8.19 -0.59
CA ASP A 82 -15.58 -8.36 -0.76
C ASP A 82 -16.08 -8.05 -2.19
N GLY A 83 -15.16 -7.88 -3.14
CA GLY A 83 -15.46 -7.66 -4.56
C GLY A 83 -15.65 -6.20 -4.95
N ARG A 84 -15.73 -5.27 -3.99
CA ARG A 84 -15.80 -3.83 -4.30
C ARG A 84 -14.48 -3.36 -4.91
N LYS A 85 -14.58 -2.38 -5.81
CA LYS A 85 -13.45 -1.76 -6.51
C LYS A 85 -13.66 -0.25 -6.56
N GLY A 86 -12.63 0.51 -6.88
CA GLY A 86 -12.74 1.95 -7.02
C GLY A 86 -11.39 2.62 -7.18
N PHE A 87 -11.32 3.86 -6.71
CA PHE A 87 -10.10 4.66 -6.72
C PHE A 87 -9.85 5.32 -5.37
N VAL A 88 -8.57 5.55 -5.07
CA VAL A 88 -8.10 6.44 -4.02
C VAL A 88 -7.49 7.65 -4.69
N ILE A 89 -7.93 8.84 -4.32
CA ILE A 89 -7.29 10.10 -4.69
C ILE A 89 -6.47 10.56 -3.50
N ALA A 90 -5.15 10.44 -3.59
CA ALA A 90 -4.21 10.78 -2.53
C ALA A 90 -3.48 12.08 -2.85
N THR A 91 -3.36 12.96 -1.86
CA THR A 91 -2.64 14.24 -1.94
C THR A 91 -1.51 14.23 -0.90
N ARG A 92 -0.28 14.41 -1.37
CA ARG A 92 0.93 14.46 -0.56
C ARG A 92 1.06 15.82 0.12
N GLN A 93 1.59 15.82 1.34
CA GLN A 93 2.10 17.02 2.00
C GLN A 93 3.44 17.44 1.39
N ALA A 94 3.92 18.62 1.77
CA ALA A 94 5.18 19.18 1.27
C ALA A 94 6.41 18.31 1.54
N ASN A 95 6.37 17.42 2.54
CA ASN A 95 7.44 16.47 2.82
C ASN A 95 7.46 15.25 1.89
N GLY A 96 6.47 15.09 1.00
CA GLY A 96 6.36 14.02 0.02
C GLY A 96 6.05 12.62 0.58
N ILE A 97 6.00 12.46 1.91
CA ILE A 97 5.88 11.17 2.61
C ILE A 97 4.51 11.02 3.26
N ASP A 98 4.01 12.09 3.87
CA ASP A 98 2.73 12.12 4.54
C ASP A 98 1.64 12.65 3.60
N GLY A 99 0.38 12.35 3.90
CA GLY A 99 -0.72 12.92 3.16
C GLY A 99 -2.08 12.36 3.50
N SER A 100 -3.06 12.82 2.73
CA SER A 100 -4.46 12.48 2.91
C SER A 100 -5.20 12.47 1.60
N GLY A 101 -6.42 11.96 1.61
CA GLY A 101 -7.18 11.73 0.40
C GLY A 101 -8.55 11.16 0.65
N ARG A 102 -9.18 10.70 -0.43
CA ARG A 102 -10.52 10.13 -0.43
C ARG A 102 -10.51 8.82 -1.18
N VAL A 103 -11.18 7.82 -0.61
CA VAL A 103 -11.55 6.57 -1.29
C VAL A 103 -12.94 6.74 -1.86
N ARG A 104 -13.14 6.34 -3.12
CA ARG A 104 -14.48 6.21 -3.72
C ARG A 104 -14.60 4.86 -4.42
N LEU A 105 -15.51 4.04 -3.91
CA LEU A 105 -15.81 2.72 -4.47
C LEU A 105 -16.98 2.79 -5.44
N THR A 106 -17.07 1.80 -6.33
CA THR A 106 -18.12 1.68 -7.36
C THR A 106 -19.51 1.50 -6.79
N ASP A 107 -19.64 1.04 -5.54
CA ASP A 107 -20.92 0.91 -4.83
C ASP A 107 -21.35 2.23 -4.13
N GLY A 108 -20.63 3.34 -4.40
CA GLY A 108 -20.87 4.64 -3.79
C GLY A 108 -20.29 4.79 -2.39
N THR A 109 -19.60 3.79 -1.84
CA THR A 109 -18.89 3.94 -0.55
C THR A 109 -17.81 4.99 -0.68
N GLU A 110 -17.80 5.92 0.27
CA GLU A 110 -16.72 6.89 0.45
C GLU A 110 -16.09 6.76 1.84
N ALA A 111 -14.80 7.03 1.89
CA ALA A 111 -14.02 7.06 3.13
C ALA A 111 -12.87 8.05 2.99
N ASP A 112 -12.42 8.59 4.11
CA ASP A 112 -11.18 9.36 4.17
C ASP A 112 -9.99 8.39 4.19
N PHE A 113 -8.92 8.80 3.53
CA PHE A 113 -7.67 8.07 3.43
C PHE A 113 -6.56 8.94 4.01
N VAL A 114 -5.78 8.41 4.94
CA VAL A 114 -4.64 9.11 5.54
C VAL A 114 -3.44 8.18 5.51
N PHE A 115 -2.26 8.71 5.21
CA PHE A 115 -1.01 7.95 5.20
C PHE A 115 0.12 8.76 5.81
N GLY A 116 1.12 8.04 6.33
CA GLY A 116 2.22 8.68 7.07
C GLY A 116 1.84 8.95 8.52
N ARG A 117 2.49 9.92 9.15
CA ARG A 117 2.46 10.12 10.61
C ARG A 117 1.05 10.14 11.20
N ALA A 118 0.12 10.88 10.59
CA ALA A 118 -1.25 11.01 11.08
C ALA A 118 -2.03 9.67 11.06
N ALA A 119 -1.66 8.73 10.19
CA ALA A 119 -2.28 7.41 10.16
C ALA A 119 -1.87 6.53 11.35
N ALA A 120 -0.73 6.81 11.99
CA ALA A 120 -0.24 6.05 13.15
C ALA A 120 -1.06 6.29 14.42
N ASP A 121 -1.80 7.39 14.49
CA ASP A 121 -2.57 7.81 15.67
C ASP A 121 -4.00 7.26 15.68
N PHE A 122 -4.43 6.63 14.59
CA PHE A 122 -5.66 5.88 14.61
C PHE A 122 -5.42 4.61 15.41
#